data_AF-A0A534HE01-F1
#
_entry.id   AF-A0A534HE01-F1
#
_cell.length_a   1.000
_cell.length_b   1.000
_cell.length_c   1.000
_cell.angle_alpha   90.00
_cell.angle_beta   90.00
_cell.angle_gamma   90.00
#
_symmetry.space_group_name_H-M   'P 1'
#
loop_
_entity.id
_entity.type
_entity.pdbx_description
1 polymer ?
#
loop_
_entity_poly.entity_id
_entity_poly.type
_entity_poly.pdbx_seq_one_letter_code
_entity_poly.pdbx_strand_id
1 'polypeptide(L)'
;MPTYIVAHGIVLTLWFLIFLVQTILIALRRVSRHRLLGPVGTGAASGVVVASMLVVVRLAARAAAQGITSGPVTLIVTGDTGLMLIFALFVVTAIYLRRRTDVHRRLMLLASIAIVGPAIVRLPGAEALVPISVIVPQLALFAALIAYDIVSRRRVHPVTVWGVALYLVVVGTATLAGFSEFGQAFVKALA
;
A
#
# COMPACT_ATOMS: atom_id res chain seq x y z
N MET A 1 -10.81 -3.44 -21.75
CA MET A 1 -10.64 -3.49 -20.28
C MET A 1 -11.62 -2.52 -19.63
N PRO A 2 -12.21 -2.84 -18.47
CA PRO A 2 -13.07 -1.91 -17.74
C PRO A 2 -12.34 -0.60 -17.40
N THR A 3 -13.04 0.53 -17.54
CA THR A 3 -12.45 1.87 -17.35
C THR A 3 -11.91 2.10 -15.94
N TYR A 4 -12.56 1.54 -14.91
CA TYR A 4 -12.12 1.66 -13.52
C TYR A 4 -10.76 0.99 -13.23
N ILE A 5 -10.40 -0.08 -13.97
CA ILE A 5 -9.10 -0.74 -13.85
C ILE A 5 -7.99 0.14 -14.45
N VAL A 6 -8.28 0.74 -15.61
CA VAL A 6 -7.35 1.69 -16.25
C VAL A 6 -7.14 2.91 -15.34
N ALA A 7 -8.22 3.45 -14.78
CA ALA A 7 -8.15 4.56 -13.83
C ALA A 7 -7.34 4.20 -12.57
N HIS A 8 -7.55 3.02 -11.98
CA HIS A 8 -6.74 2.52 -10.86
C HIS A 8 -5.25 2.47 -11.23
N GLY A 9 -4.89 1.90 -12.39
CA GLY A 9 -3.51 1.86 -12.86
C GLY A 9 -2.90 3.26 -12.98
N ILE A 10 -3.59 4.19 -13.64
CA ILE A 10 -3.14 5.58 -13.82
C ILE A 10 -2.89 6.25 -12.46
N VAL A 11 -3.84 6.13 -11.53
CA VAL A 11 -3.76 6.76 -10.21
C VAL A 11 -2.58 6.22 -9.39
N LEU A 12 -2.35 4.91 -9.41
CA LEU A 12 -1.22 4.29 -8.72
C LEU A 12 0.12 4.71 -9.35
N THR A 13 0.21 4.77 -10.68
CA THR A 13 1.40 5.29 -11.37
C THR A 13 1.66 6.75 -11.00
N LEU A 14 0.63 7.59 -11.02
CA LEU A 14 0.72 9.00 -10.62
C LEU A 14 1.19 9.15 -9.18
N TRP A 15 0.71 8.32 -8.25
CA TRP A 15 1.17 8.33 -6.87
C TRP A 15 2.70 8.12 -6.77
N PHE A 16 3.23 7.09 -7.42
CA PHE A 16 4.67 6.81 -7.39
C PHE A 16 5.49 7.88 -8.12
N LEU A 17 4.98 8.45 -9.21
CA LEU A 17 5.62 9.59 -9.89
C LEU A 17 5.67 10.82 -8.98
N ILE A 18 4.58 11.16 -8.29
CA ILE A 18 4.55 12.26 -7.34
C ILE A 18 5.49 11.98 -6.16
N PHE A 19 5.49 10.77 -5.61
CA PHE A 19 6.41 10.38 -4.55
C PHE A 19 7.89 10.54 -4.96
N LEU A 20 8.24 10.12 -6.18
CA LEU A 20 9.57 10.30 -6.76
C LEU A 20 9.92 11.79 -6.90
N VAL A 21 9.04 12.59 -7.52
CA VAL A 21 9.23 14.03 -7.69
C VAL A 21 9.41 14.73 -6.33
N GLN A 22 8.59 14.37 -5.33
CA GLN A 22 8.69 14.93 -3.99
C GLN A 22 10.04 14.62 -3.32
N THR A 23 10.58 13.42 -3.54
CA THR A 23 11.89 13.01 -3.05
C THR A 23 13.02 13.77 -3.75
N ILE A 24 12.93 13.93 -5.08
CA ILE A 24 13.89 14.72 -5.89
C ILE A 24 13.90 16.19 -5.45
N LEU A 25 12.72 16.80 -5.22
CA LEU A 25 12.63 18.19 -4.79
C LEU A 25 13.35 18.42 -3.44
N ILE A 26 13.25 17.48 -2.52
CA ILE A 26 13.98 17.54 -1.25
C ILE A 26 15.49 17.33 -1.46
N ALA A 27 15.89 16.38 -2.30
CA ALA A 27 17.31 16.15 -2.63
C ALA A 27 17.96 17.40 -3.26
N LEU A 28 17.21 18.11 -4.13
CA LEU A 28 17.61 19.38 -4.75
C LEU A 28 17.42 20.61 -3.84
N ARG A 29 17.07 20.42 -2.56
CA ARG A 29 16.80 21.49 -1.57
C ARG A 29 15.70 22.47 -1.99
N ARG A 30 14.81 22.09 -2.93
CA ARG A 30 13.66 22.89 -3.41
C ARG A 30 12.44 22.71 -2.50
N VAL A 31 12.60 23.01 -1.21
CA VAL A 31 11.58 22.79 -0.16
C VAL A 31 10.28 23.55 -0.42
N SER A 32 10.34 24.75 -1.01
CA SER A 32 9.14 25.52 -1.37
C SER A 32 8.26 24.78 -2.38
N ARG A 33 8.86 24.18 -3.42
CA ARG A 33 8.15 23.39 -4.43
C ARG A 33 7.61 22.07 -3.86
N HIS A 34 8.35 21.43 -2.96
CA HIS A 34 7.86 20.25 -2.23
C HIS A 34 6.56 20.57 -1.49
N ARG A 35 6.54 21.71 -0.76
CA ARG A 35 5.34 22.18 -0.04
C ARG A 35 4.20 22.56 -0.99
N LEU A 36 4.52 23.22 -2.12
CA LEU A 36 3.53 23.59 -3.13
C LEU A 36 2.87 22.36 -3.77
N LEU A 37 3.64 21.31 -4.06
CA LEU A 37 3.14 20.06 -4.64
C LEU A 37 2.50 19.13 -3.60
N GLY A 38 2.67 19.41 -2.30
CA GLY A 38 2.16 18.60 -1.19
C GLY A 38 0.66 18.29 -1.29
N PRO A 39 -0.23 19.29 -1.48
CA PRO A 39 -1.66 19.07 -1.65
C PRO A 39 -2.03 18.16 -2.84
N VAL A 40 -1.28 18.25 -3.96
CA VAL A 40 -1.48 17.35 -5.11
C VAL A 40 -1.15 15.91 -4.72
N GLY A 41 -0.08 15.70 -3.94
CA GLY A 41 0.24 14.39 -3.37
C GLY A 41 -0.84 13.87 -2.41
N THR A 42 -1.44 14.73 -1.60
CA THR A 42 -2.58 14.35 -0.75
C THR A 42 -3.79 13.92 -1.59
N GLY A 43 -4.14 14.69 -2.63
CA GLY A 43 -5.22 14.31 -3.56
C GLY A 43 -4.95 12.99 -4.27
N ALA A 44 -3.70 12.75 -4.71
CA ALA A 44 -3.30 11.49 -5.31
C ALA A 44 -3.44 10.31 -4.33
N ALA A 45 -3.06 10.47 -3.06
CA ALA A 45 -3.25 9.44 -2.04
C ALA A 45 -4.73 9.10 -1.81
N SER A 46 -5.61 10.10 -1.75
CA SER A 46 -7.06 9.88 -1.70
C SER A 46 -7.56 9.12 -2.93
N GLY A 47 -7.06 9.49 -4.11
CA GLY A 47 -7.31 8.76 -5.35
C GLY A 47 -6.90 7.29 -5.27
N VAL A 48 -5.72 6.98 -4.73
CA VAL A 48 -5.23 5.59 -4.56
C VAL A 48 -6.22 4.77 -3.75
N VAL A 49 -6.68 5.30 -2.61
CA VAL A 49 -7.65 4.60 -1.74
C VAL A 49 -8.96 4.37 -2.47
N VAL A 50 -9.54 5.42 -3.07
CA VAL A 50 -10.85 5.32 -3.74
C VAL A 50 -10.79 4.36 -4.94
N ALA A 51 -9.79 4.53 -5.82
CA ALA A 51 -9.68 3.73 -7.03
C ALA A 51 -9.38 2.25 -6.70
N SER A 52 -8.54 1.98 -5.70
CA SER A 52 -8.24 0.59 -5.28
C SER A 52 -9.43 -0.07 -4.59
N MET A 53 -10.13 0.65 -3.70
CA MET A 53 -11.34 0.11 -3.06
C MET A 53 -12.45 -0.15 -4.07
N LEU A 54 -12.59 0.69 -5.10
CA LEU A 54 -13.52 0.41 -6.20
C LEU A 54 -13.17 -0.89 -6.94
N VAL A 55 -11.89 -1.16 -7.20
CA VAL A 55 -11.46 -2.43 -7.80
C VAL A 55 -11.79 -3.61 -6.89
N VAL A 56 -11.52 -3.50 -5.58
CA VAL A 56 -11.81 -4.54 -4.58
C VAL A 56 -13.31 -4.86 -4.52
N VAL A 57 -14.16 -3.83 -4.40
CA VAL A 57 -15.63 -3.98 -4.37
C VAL A 57 -16.14 -4.62 -5.66
N ARG A 58 -15.68 -4.18 -6.83
CA ARG A 58 -16.09 -4.75 -8.12
C ARG A 58 -15.64 -6.21 -8.28
N LEU A 59 -14.48 -6.57 -7.74
CA LEU A 59 -14.01 -7.95 -7.71
C LEU A 59 -14.91 -8.82 -6.81
N ALA A 60 -15.23 -8.35 -5.60
CA ALA A 60 -16.12 -9.04 -4.67
C ALA A 60 -17.52 -9.26 -5.27
N ALA A 61 -18.13 -8.22 -5.82
CA ALA A 61 -19.45 -8.29 -6.48
C ALA A 61 -19.47 -9.30 -7.64
N ARG A 62 -18.45 -9.27 -8.51
CA ARG A 62 -18.35 -10.22 -9.62
C ARG A 62 -18.21 -11.66 -9.14
N ALA A 63 -17.40 -11.89 -8.11
CA ALA A 63 -17.16 -13.21 -7.58
C ALA A 63 -18.41 -13.78 -6.87
N ALA A 64 -19.09 -12.96 -6.07
CA ALA A 64 -20.34 -13.33 -5.42
C ALA A 64 -21.44 -13.65 -6.44
N ALA A 65 -21.55 -12.90 -7.53
CA ALA A 65 -22.49 -13.21 -8.63
C ALA A 65 -22.22 -14.56 -9.32
N GLN A 66 -21.01 -15.09 -9.20
CA GLN A 66 -20.61 -16.41 -9.69
C GLN A 66 -20.67 -17.51 -8.61
N GLY A 67 -21.16 -17.18 -7.41
CA GLY A 67 -21.16 -18.10 -6.25
C GLY A 67 -19.78 -18.32 -5.64
N ILE A 68 -18.76 -17.53 -6.02
CA ILE A 68 -17.39 -17.65 -5.54
C ILE A 68 -17.18 -16.66 -4.39
N THR A 69 -17.30 -17.15 -3.15
CA THR A 69 -17.11 -16.33 -1.94
C THR A 69 -16.04 -16.89 -1.01
N SER A 70 -15.20 -17.81 -1.49
CA SER A 70 -14.13 -18.46 -0.73
C SER A 70 -12.88 -18.61 -1.59
N GLY A 71 -11.76 -19.01 -0.97
CA GLY A 71 -10.51 -19.26 -1.68
C GLY A 71 -9.79 -17.98 -2.13
N PRO A 72 -9.05 -18.00 -3.26
CA PRO A 72 -8.13 -16.92 -3.65
C PRO A 72 -8.77 -15.54 -3.72
N VAL A 73 -10.03 -15.44 -4.17
CA VAL A 73 -10.71 -14.14 -4.26
C VAL A 73 -10.93 -13.51 -2.90
N THR A 74 -11.19 -14.33 -1.87
CA THR A 74 -11.42 -13.85 -0.51
C THR A 74 -10.13 -13.31 0.08
N LEU A 75 -9.00 -14.01 -0.15
CA LEU A 75 -7.67 -13.54 0.25
C LEU A 75 -7.29 -12.21 -0.42
N ILE A 76 -7.59 -12.06 -1.71
CA ILE A 76 -7.32 -10.80 -2.43
C ILE A 76 -8.19 -9.67 -1.87
N VAL A 77 -9.48 -9.91 -1.66
CA VAL A 77 -10.41 -8.88 -1.15
C VAL A 77 -10.03 -8.44 0.27
N THR A 78 -9.78 -9.38 1.19
CA THR A 78 -9.39 -9.03 2.56
C THR A 78 -7.99 -8.42 2.61
N GLY A 79 -7.05 -8.98 1.85
CA GLY A 79 -5.66 -8.50 1.75
C GLY A 79 -5.57 -7.08 1.21
N ASP A 80 -6.12 -6.81 0.02
CA ASP A 80 -6.08 -5.49 -0.61
C ASP A 80 -6.83 -4.44 0.24
N THR A 81 -7.91 -4.84 0.93
CA THR A 81 -8.60 -3.97 1.90
C THR A 81 -7.67 -3.59 3.07
N GLY A 82 -7.00 -4.58 3.68
CA GLY A 82 -6.03 -4.34 4.75
C GLY A 82 -4.89 -3.42 4.32
N LEU A 83 -4.37 -3.62 3.10
CA LEU A 83 -3.32 -2.76 2.52
C LEU A 83 -3.80 -1.31 2.32
N MET A 84 -5.04 -1.10 1.88
CA MET A 84 -5.60 0.25 1.75
C MET A 84 -5.79 0.94 3.10
N LEU A 85 -6.21 0.19 4.13
CA LEU A 85 -6.34 0.72 5.50
C LEU A 85 -4.98 1.19 6.03
N ILE A 86 -3.94 0.36 5.92
CA ILE A 86 -2.62 0.74 6.44
C ILE A 86 -1.95 1.83 5.61
N PHE A 87 -2.14 1.83 4.28
CA PHE A 87 -1.69 2.91 3.40
C PHE A 87 -2.31 4.25 3.84
N ALA A 88 -3.63 4.29 4.00
CA ALA A 88 -4.34 5.50 4.41
C ALA A 88 -3.86 5.96 5.79
N LEU A 89 -3.73 5.05 6.75
CA LEU A 89 -3.24 5.35 8.10
C LEU A 89 -1.83 5.96 8.06
N PHE A 90 -0.89 5.37 7.32
CA PHE A 90 0.46 5.90 7.21
C PHE A 90 0.49 7.27 6.53
N VAL A 91 -0.25 7.48 5.43
CA VAL A 91 -0.30 8.76 4.75
C VAL A 91 -0.92 9.85 5.62
N VAL A 92 -2.07 9.58 6.25
CA VAL A 92 -2.74 10.54 7.15
C VAL A 92 -1.82 10.91 8.31
N THR A 93 -1.18 9.91 8.93
CA THR A 93 -0.24 10.14 10.03
C THR A 93 0.99 10.92 9.57
N ALA A 94 1.50 10.63 8.36
CA ALA A 94 2.63 11.36 7.77
C ALA A 94 2.29 12.83 7.53
N ILE A 95 1.09 13.13 7.04
CA ILE A 95 0.63 14.50 6.77
C ILE A 95 0.38 15.25 8.08
N TYR A 96 -0.22 14.58 9.08
CA TYR A 96 -0.42 15.14 10.41
C TYR A 96 0.93 15.51 11.06
N LEU A 97 1.89 14.59 11.01
CA LEU A 97 3.23 14.77 11.57
C LEU A 97 4.24 15.41 10.60
N ARG A 98 3.78 16.14 9.57
CA ARG A 98 4.65 16.74 8.52
C ARG A 98 5.74 17.68 9.04
N ARG A 99 5.59 18.24 10.25
CA ARG A 99 6.62 19.06 10.91
C ARG A 99 7.77 18.24 11.49
N ARG A 100 7.55 16.96 11.79
CA ARG A 100 8.59 15.99 12.21
C ARG A 100 9.12 15.28 10.96
N THR A 101 10.07 15.92 10.28
CA THR A 101 10.53 15.50 8.94
C THR A 101 11.09 14.08 8.89
N ASP A 102 11.68 13.62 9.98
CA ASP A 102 12.18 12.26 10.15
C ASP A 102 11.06 11.20 10.24
N VAL A 103 9.94 11.54 10.88
CA VAL A 103 8.73 10.71 10.96
C VAL A 103 7.99 10.75 9.62
N HIS A 104 7.75 11.94 9.07
CA HIS A 104 7.03 12.15 7.82
C HIS A 104 7.60 11.32 6.66
N ARG A 105 8.91 11.44 6.41
CA ARG A 105 9.55 10.73 5.29
C ARG A 105 9.48 9.20 5.43
N ARG A 106 9.51 8.69 6.67
CA ARG A 106 9.44 7.25 6.96
C ARG A 106 8.04 6.70 6.74
N LEU A 107 7.02 7.41 7.22
CA LEU A 107 5.64 7.01 7.01
C LEU A 107 5.24 7.08 5.53
N MET A 108 5.70 8.08 4.78
CA MET A 108 5.47 8.15 3.32
C MET A 108 6.13 6.98 2.58
N LEU A 109 7.33 6.58 2.99
CA LEU A 109 8.02 5.42 2.42
C LEU A 109 7.32 4.11 2.79
N LEU A 110 6.94 3.93 4.06
CA LEU A 110 6.20 2.76 4.54
C LEU A 110 4.85 2.61 3.84
N ALA A 111 4.11 3.71 3.65
CA ALA A 111 2.88 3.73 2.86
C ALA A 111 3.13 3.22 1.44
N SER A 112 4.16 3.74 0.78
CA SER A 112 4.50 3.35 -0.58
C SER A 112 4.91 1.88 -0.66
N ILE A 113 5.74 1.40 0.26
CA ILE A 113 6.13 -0.01 0.35
C ILE A 113 4.90 -0.91 0.57
N ALA A 114 3.94 -0.50 1.39
CA ALA A 114 2.76 -1.32 1.70
C ALA A 114 1.93 -1.69 0.46
N ILE A 115 1.92 -0.84 -0.59
CA ILE A 115 1.11 -1.04 -1.78
C ILE A 115 1.91 -1.54 -3.01
N VAL A 116 3.22 -1.79 -2.86
CA VAL A 116 4.06 -2.33 -3.94
C VAL A 116 3.77 -3.82 -4.18
N GLY A 117 3.52 -4.60 -3.13
CA GLY A 117 3.29 -6.05 -3.22
C GLY A 117 2.24 -6.46 -4.28
N PRO A 118 1.02 -5.89 -4.25
CA PRO A 118 0.00 -6.16 -5.25
C PRO A 118 0.43 -5.79 -6.68
N ALA A 119 1.23 -4.74 -6.86
CA ALA A 119 1.74 -4.36 -8.18
C ALA A 119 2.70 -5.42 -8.74
N ILE A 120 3.48 -6.08 -7.88
CA ILE A 120 4.41 -7.14 -8.30
C ILE A 120 3.67 -8.36 -8.82
N VAL A 121 2.60 -8.82 -8.15
CA VAL A 121 1.79 -9.97 -8.60
C VAL A 121 1.19 -9.74 -9.99
N ARG A 122 1.00 -8.49 -10.38
CA ARG A 122 0.41 -8.10 -11.67
C ARG A 122 1.44 -8.08 -12.81
N LEU A 123 2.73 -8.29 -12.53
CA LEU A 123 3.75 -8.45 -13.57
C LEU A 123 3.63 -9.83 -14.24
N PRO A 124 3.76 -9.93 -15.57
CA PRO A 124 3.65 -11.21 -16.27
C PRO A 124 4.61 -12.26 -15.70
N GLY A 125 4.09 -13.41 -15.27
CA GLY A 125 4.85 -14.53 -14.72
C GLY A 125 5.12 -14.44 -13.22
N ALA A 126 4.83 -13.32 -12.56
CA ALA A 126 5.00 -13.19 -11.11
C ALA A 126 3.94 -13.97 -10.32
N GLU A 127 2.76 -14.16 -10.90
CA GLU A 127 1.64 -14.91 -10.35
C GLU A 127 1.99 -16.39 -10.12
N ALA A 128 2.83 -16.99 -10.97
CA ALA A 128 3.27 -18.38 -10.86
C ALA A 128 4.21 -18.62 -9.67
N LEU A 129 4.82 -17.55 -9.14
CA LEU A 129 5.79 -17.60 -8.04
C LEU A 129 5.22 -17.08 -6.73
N VAL A 130 3.91 -16.85 -6.63
CA VAL A 130 3.27 -16.46 -5.38
C VAL A 130 3.39 -17.62 -4.37
N PRO A 131 3.79 -17.36 -3.10
CA PRO A 131 3.92 -16.04 -2.48
C PRO A 131 5.33 -15.41 -2.55
N ILE A 132 6.33 -16.13 -3.07
CA ILE A 132 7.74 -15.70 -3.10
C ILE A 132 7.91 -14.38 -3.86
N SER A 133 7.22 -14.23 -4.99
CA SER A 133 7.26 -13.00 -5.81
C SER A 133 6.83 -11.74 -5.05
N VAL A 134 6.04 -11.87 -3.99
CA VAL A 134 5.61 -10.73 -3.14
C VAL A 134 6.45 -10.62 -1.89
N ILE A 135 6.62 -11.73 -1.17
CA ILE A 135 7.26 -11.73 0.15
C ILE A 135 8.71 -11.29 0.03
N VAL A 136 9.47 -11.82 -0.94
CA VAL A 136 10.91 -11.53 -1.04
C VAL A 136 11.17 -10.05 -1.33
N PRO A 137 10.57 -9.42 -2.36
CA PRO A 137 10.76 -7.99 -2.59
C PRO A 137 10.26 -7.14 -1.43
N GLN A 138 9.15 -7.50 -0.79
CA GLN A 138 8.60 -6.75 0.34
C GLN A 138 9.55 -6.75 1.53
N LEU A 139 10.06 -7.93 1.91
CA LEU A 139 11.03 -8.07 2.98
C LEU A 139 12.35 -7.38 2.63
N ALA A 140 12.78 -7.42 1.37
CA ALA A 140 13.96 -6.70 0.91
C ALA A 140 13.81 -5.18 1.08
N LEU A 141 12.63 -4.62 0.76
CA LEU A 141 12.36 -3.19 0.96
C LEU A 141 12.35 -2.79 2.44
N PHE A 142 11.76 -3.61 3.31
CA PHE A 142 11.82 -3.36 4.77
C PHE A 142 13.23 -3.52 5.32
N ALA A 143 13.96 -4.55 4.90
CA ALA A 143 15.35 -4.76 5.27
C ALA A 143 16.23 -3.58 4.82
N ALA A 144 16.01 -3.05 3.61
CA ALA A 144 16.72 -1.87 3.11
C ALA A 144 16.44 -0.63 3.98
N LEU A 145 15.18 -0.41 4.41
CA LEU A 145 14.84 0.68 5.32
C LEU A 145 15.49 0.52 6.70
N ILE A 146 15.49 -0.70 7.26
CA ILE A 146 16.14 -1.02 8.53
C ILE A 146 17.66 -0.83 8.43
N ALA A 147 18.28 -1.36 7.37
CA ALA A 147 19.70 -1.19 7.10
C ALA A 147 20.06 0.29 6.96
N TYR A 148 19.26 1.08 6.22
CA TYR A 148 19.45 2.53 6.11
C TYR A 148 19.42 3.21 7.49
N ASP A 149 18.52 2.83 8.39
CA ASP A 149 18.45 3.39 9.75
C ASP A 149 19.69 3.04 10.59
N ILE A 150 20.14 1.79 10.52
CA ILE A 150 21.34 1.32 11.22
C ILE A 150 22.58 2.04 10.68
N VAL A 151 22.77 2.11 9.36
CA VAL A 151 23.94 2.76 8.76
C VAL A 151 23.94 4.27 9.04
N SER A 152 22.79 4.94 8.90
CA SER A 152 22.73 6.40 9.03
C SER A 152 22.65 6.92 10.47
N ARG A 153 22.10 6.12 11.41
CA ARG A 153 21.81 6.57 12.79
C ARG A 153 22.28 5.61 13.87
N ARG A 154 22.91 4.47 13.52
CA ARG A 154 23.32 3.38 14.43
C ARG A 154 22.18 2.75 15.24
N ARG A 155 20.92 3.03 14.88
CA ARG A 155 19.72 2.49 15.53
C ARG A 155 18.54 2.51 14.59
N VAL A 156 17.69 1.49 14.68
CA VAL A 156 16.42 1.46 13.93
C VAL A 156 15.48 2.51 14.50
N HIS A 157 14.84 3.29 13.62
CA HIS A 157 13.92 4.32 14.07
C HIS A 157 12.63 3.69 14.63
N PRO A 158 12.04 4.19 15.74
CA PRO A 158 10.81 3.62 16.30
C PRO A 158 9.66 3.54 15.28
N VAL A 159 9.52 4.55 14.42
CA VAL A 159 8.52 4.54 13.33
C VAL A 159 8.75 3.41 12.33
N THR A 160 10.01 3.06 12.05
CA THR A 160 10.34 1.93 11.18
C THR A 160 9.92 0.61 11.85
N VAL A 161 10.26 0.42 13.13
CA VAL A 161 9.87 -0.78 13.90
C VAL A 161 8.36 -0.92 13.97
N TRP A 162 7.66 0.10 14.46
CA TRP A 162 6.20 0.07 14.62
C TRP A 162 5.47 0.02 13.28
N GLY A 163 5.99 0.68 12.24
CA GLY A 163 5.43 0.64 10.90
C GLY A 163 5.52 -0.75 10.27
N VAL A 164 6.69 -1.40 10.35
CA VAL A 164 6.86 -2.77 9.87
C VAL A 164 6.01 -3.74 10.70
N ALA A 165 6.03 -3.61 12.02
CA ALA A 165 5.20 -4.45 12.90
C ALA A 165 3.71 -4.32 12.58
N LEU A 166 3.21 -3.09 12.43
CA LEU A 166 1.81 -2.84 12.07
C LEU A 166 1.48 -3.42 10.70
N TYR A 167 2.38 -3.29 9.72
CA TYR A 167 2.20 -3.90 8.40
C TYR A 167 2.06 -5.43 8.50
N LEU A 168 2.96 -6.08 9.24
CA LEU A 168 2.91 -7.53 9.42
C LEU A 168 1.63 -7.98 10.13
N VAL A 169 1.18 -7.23 11.15
CA VAL A 169 -0.08 -7.50 11.85
C VAL A 169 -1.27 -7.34 10.91
N VAL A 170 -1.35 -6.27 10.12
CA VAL A 170 -2.45 -6.03 9.18
C VAL A 170 -2.48 -7.10 8.08
N VAL A 171 -1.34 -7.44 7.49
CA VAL A 171 -1.27 -8.48 6.46
C VAL A 171 -1.59 -9.86 7.05
N GLY A 172 -1.07 -10.18 8.24
CA GLY A 172 -1.36 -11.44 8.92
C GLY A 172 -2.84 -11.58 9.25
N THR A 173 -3.44 -10.55 9.84
CA THR A 173 -4.87 -10.53 10.18
C THR A 173 -5.76 -10.59 8.93
N ALA A 174 -5.42 -9.87 7.86
CA ALA A 174 -6.13 -9.92 6.59
C ALA A 174 -6.03 -11.30 5.91
N THR A 175 -4.88 -11.97 6.05
CA THR A 175 -4.67 -13.33 5.54
C THR A 175 -5.52 -14.34 6.31
N LEU A 176 -5.49 -14.29 7.64
CA LEU A 176 -6.33 -15.14 8.50
C LEU A 176 -7.82 -14.91 8.22
N ALA A 177 -8.24 -13.64 8.07
CA ALA A 177 -9.59 -13.30 7.66
C ALA A 177 -9.96 -13.94 6.31
N GLY A 178 -9.05 -13.92 5.33
CA GLY A 178 -9.28 -14.48 4.01
C GLY A 178 -9.46 -16.00 3.97
N PHE A 179 -8.98 -16.73 4.98
CA PHE A 179 -9.20 -18.18 5.16
C PHE A 179 -10.39 -18.52 6.07
N SER A 180 -11.10 -17.52 6.58
CA SER A 180 -12.18 -17.70 7.57
C SER A 180 -13.57 -17.47 6.99
N GLU A 181 -14.62 -17.90 7.72
CA GLU A 181 -16.01 -17.55 7.42
C GLU A 181 -16.26 -16.04 7.41
N PHE A 182 -15.54 -15.29 8.27
CA PHE A 182 -15.59 -13.82 8.26
C PHE A 182 -15.19 -13.26 6.90
N GLY A 183 -14.12 -13.76 6.29
CA GLY A 183 -13.70 -13.32 4.97
C GLY A 183 -14.78 -13.59 3.91
N GLN A 184 -15.41 -14.76 3.97
CA GLN A 184 -16.49 -15.11 3.04
C GLN A 184 -17.70 -14.19 3.20
N ALA A 185 -18.09 -13.91 4.45
CA ALA A 185 -19.17 -12.97 4.78
C ALA A 185 -18.80 -11.55 4.34
N PHE A 186 -17.54 -11.14 4.50
CA PHE A 186 -17.04 -9.85 4.07
C PHE A 186 -17.12 -9.66 2.55
N VAL A 187 -16.72 -10.68 1.77
CA VAL A 187 -16.88 -10.68 0.30
C VAL A 187 -18.35 -10.51 -0.08
N LYS A 188 -19.26 -11.24 0.58
CA LYS A 188 -20.70 -11.12 0.34
C LYS A 188 -21.26 -9.74 0.70
N ALA A 189 -20.75 -9.12 1.77
CA ALA A 189 -21.19 -7.79 2.21
C ALA A 189 -20.70 -6.66 1.29
N LEU A 190 -19.61 -6.88 0.56
CA LEU A 190 -19.09 -5.94 -0.45
C LEU A 190 -19.72 -6.12 -1.84
N ALA A 191 -20.49 -7.18 -2.05
CA ALA A 191 -21.15 -7.49 -3.33
C ALA A 191 -22.48 -6.75 -3.48
#